data_AF-S5TGK3-F1
#
_entry.id   AF-S5TGK3-F1
#
_cell.length_a   1.000
_cell.length_b   1.000
_cell.length_c   1.000
_cell.angle_alpha   90.00
_cell.angle_beta   90.00
_cell.angle_gamma   90.00
#
_symmetry.space_group_name_H-M   'P 1'
#
loop_
_entity.id
_entity.type
_entity.pdbx_description
1 polymer ?
#
loop_
_entity_poly.entity_id
_entity_poly.type
_entity_poly.pdbx_seq_one_letter_code
_entity_poly.pdbx_strand_id
1 'polypeptide(L)'
;MQQSELGDTLVSEFLDRTYRGIESTIASLAAARTEPERLAFVALNDATTLATVFGWRKVLSVTQPLTLPMLLGTVARTTRPLPEKALLASALTGATAAQTGKRIDPDNPTGVATVGAAAQHAGYGLAVRGAYDVAPSGVGVALRGGLVAAGLGLAAWRNRAILPATVAGGAALVYANELANDPKIRRGNAHAEGLGHGANLVLAAEALTLVRATLLKGRRGIGARLVEATATSLSNLGQMLIVDGVARR
;
A
#
# COMPACT_ATOMS: atom_id res chain seq x y z
N MET A 1 38.07 4.00 -12.18
CA MET A 1 37.67 4.99 -11.15
C MET A 1 36.22 5.45 -11.32
N GLN A 2 35.72 5.74 -12.52
CA GLN A 2 34.36 6.27 -12.72
C GLN A 2 33.19 5.32 -12.35
N GLN A 3 33.40 4.00 -12.37
CA GLN A 3 32.35 3.02 -11.98
C GLN A 3 32.20 2.83 -10.47
N SER A 4 33.26 3.05 -9.66
CA SER A 4 33.12 2.93 -8.19
C SER A 4 32.41 4.15 -7.60
N GLU A 5 32.70 5.35 -8.10
CA GLU A 5 32.02 6.58 -7.67
C GLU A 5 30.51 6.58 -7.99
N LEU A 6 30.11 6.03 -9.14
CA LEU A 6 28.70 5.86 -9.49
C LEU A 6 28.00 4.83 -8.58
N GLY A 7 28.69 3.74 -8.23
CA GLY A 7 28.18 2.73 -7.30
C GLY A 7 27.95 3.31 -5.90
N ASP A 8 28.93 4.04 -5.38
CA ASP A 8 28.85 4.67 -4.05
C ASP A 8 27.77 5.75 -3.99
N THR A 9 27.60 6.53 -5.06
CA THR A 9 26.55 7.55 -5.16
C THR A 9 25.16 6.90 -5.15
N LEU A 10 24.94 5.84 -5.93
CA LEU A 10 23.65 5.14 -5.98
C LEU A 10 23.31 4.45 -4.66
N VAL A 11 24.28 3.82 -4.02
CA VAL A 11 24.10 3.17 -2.71
C VAL A 11 23.79 4.22 -1.65
N SER A 12 24.52 5.33 -1.61
CA SER A 12 24.26 6.42 -0.65
C SER A 12 22.87 7.03 -0.83
N GLU A 13 22.43 7.25 -2.07
CA GLU A 13 21.10 7.77 -2.37
C GLU A 13 19.99 6.77 -1.97
N PHE A 14 20.20 5.47 -2.21
CA PHE A 14 19.27 4.44 -1.76
C PHE A 14 19.16 4.35 -0.24
N LEU A 15 20.30 4.43 0.46
CA LEU A 15 20.34 4.41 1.93
C LEU A 15 19.67 5.65 2.51
N ASP A 16 19.95 6.85 1.98
CA ASP A 16 19.31 8.09 2.41
C ASP A 16 17.79 8.02 2.22
N ARG A 17 17.32 7.51 1.08
CA ARG A 17 15.89 7.30 0.83
C ARG A 17 15.25 6.31 1.80
N THR A 18 15.96 5.24 2.14
CA THR A 18 15.47 4.24 3.10
C THR A 18 15.38 4.84 4.50
N TYR A 19 16.41 5.59 4.90
CA TYR A 19 16.46 6.28 6.18
C TYR A 19 15.32 7.29 6.34
N ARG A 20 15.11 8.17 5.36
CA ARG A 20 13.96 9.10 5.36
C ARG A 20 12.60 8.39 5.37
N GLY A 21 12.50 7.26 4.66
CA GLY A 21 11.31 6.40 4.72
C GLY A 21 11.04 5.87 6.13
N ILE A 22 12.08 5.43 6.83
CA ILE A 22 11.98 4.99 8.22
C ILE A 22 11.59 6.15 9.14
N GLU A 23 12.22 7.33 9.00
CA GLU A 23 11.87 8.52 9.78
C GLU A 23 10.41 8.92 9.58
N SER A 24 9.92 8.92 8.33
CA SER A 24 8.52 9.20 8.04
C SER A 24 7.56 8.19 8.69
N THR A 25 7.97 6.91 8.75
CA THR A 25 7.21 5.86 9.42
C THR A 25 7.16 6.08 10.91
N ILE A 26 8.29 6.42 11.53
CA ILE A 26 8.37 6.74 12.95
C ILE A 26 7.52 7.97 13.27
N ALA A 27 7.58 9.02 12.43
CA ALA A 27 6.77 10.22 12.60
C ALA A 27 5.27 9.94 12.50
N SER A 28 4.85 9.14 11.52
CA SER A 28 3.46 8.67 11.37
C SER A 28 3.00 7.82 12.56
N LEU A 29 3.86 6.95 13.09
CA LEU A 29 3.57 6.15 14.29
C LEU A 29 3.53 7.00 15.56
N ALA A 30 4.34 8.06 15.65
CA ALA A 30 4.36 8.96 16.80
C ALA A 30 3.01 9.65 17.02
N ALA A 31 2.21 9.83 15.96
CA ALA A 31 0.83 10.32 16.08
C ALA A 31 -0.06 9.43 16.97
N ALA A 32 0.29 8.15 17.18
CA ALA A 32 -0.41 7.27 18.13
C ALA A 32 -0.39 7.78 19.57
N ARG A 33 0.54 8.67 19.91
CA ARG A 33 0.63 9.27 21.25
C ARG A 33 -0.45 10.33 21.51
N THR A 34 -0.99 10.92 20.45
CA THR A 34 -1.93 12.05 20.53
C THR A 34 -3.27 11.77 19.85
N GLU A 35 -3.32 10.79 18.95
CA GLU A 35 -4.51 10.44 18.17
C GLU A 35 -4.99 9.03 18.55
N PRO A 36 -6.13 8.90 19.25
CA PRO A 36 -6.61 7.58 19.69
C PRO A 36 -6.93 6.65 18.52
N GLU A 37 -7.41 7.17 17.39
CA GLU A 37 -7.63 6.38 16.19
C GLU A 37 -6.32 5.81 15.60
N ARG A 38 -5.20 6.53 15.76
CA ARG A 38 -3.89 6.06 15.30
C ARG A 38 -3.38 4.93 16.19
N LEU A 39 -3.56 5.06 17.50
CA LEU A 39 -3.26 4.00 18.45
C LEU A 39 -4.11 2.75 18.15
N ALA A 40 -5.41 2.92 17.88
CA ALA A 40 -6.30 1.84 17.49
C ALA A 40 -5.84 1.17 16.17
N PHE A 41 -5.45 1.96 15.17
CA PHE A 41 -4.88 1.45 13.92
C PHE A 41 -3.66 0.56 14.17
N VAL A 42 -2.68 1.03 14.96
CA VAL A 42 -1.45 0.27 15.26
C VAL A 42 -1.78 -1.03 15.98
N ALA A 43 -2.61 -0.96 17.03
CA ALA A 43 -3.01 -2.14 17.80
C ALA A 43 -3.76 -3.16 16.94
N LEU A 44 -4.68 -2.70 16.08
CA LEU A 44 -5.41 -3.56 15.15
C LEU A 44 -4.51 -4.16 14.07
N ASN A 45 -3.53 -3.40 13.57
CA ASN A 45 -2.54 -3.91 12.62
C ASN A 45 -1.70 -5.04 13.22
N ASP A 46 -1.21 -4.86 14.45
CA ASP A 46 -0.42 -5.88 15.15
C ASP A 46 -1.27 -7.11 15.46
N ALA A 47 -2.49 -6.91 15.96
CA ALA A 47 -3.43 -8.00 16.20
C ALA A 47 -3.77 -8.76 14.92
N THR A 48 -4.00 -8.06 13.80
CA THR A 48 -4.26 -8.67 12.48
C THR A 48 -3.05 -9.46 12.00
N THR A 49 -1.85 -8.92 12.14
CA THR A 49 -0.59 -9.56 11.72
C THR A 49 -0.36 -10.86 12.51
N LEU A 50 -0.43 -10.78 13.84
CA LEU A 50 -0.27 -11.95 14.72
C LEU A 50 -1.37 -12.98 14.46
N ALA A 51 -2.63 -12.55 14.35
CA ALA A 51 -3.73 -13.44 14.06
C ALA A 51 -3.58 -14.14 12.69
N THR A 52 -2.99 -13.47 11.70
CA THR A 52 -2.67 -14.10 10.41
C THR A 52 -1.59 -15.17 10.56
N VAL A 53 -0.49 -14.85 11.25
CA VAL A 53 0.61 -15.81 11.52
C VAL A 53 0.10 -17.04 12.25
N PHE A 54 -0.65 -16.86 13.34
CA PHE A 54 -1.17 -17.95 14.16
C PHE A 54 -2.43 -18.61 13.61
N GLY A 55 -3.06 -18.04 12.57
CA GLY A 55 -4.27 -18.57 11.95
C GLY A 55 -5.54 -18.37 12.79
N TRP A 56 -5.58 -17.33 13.64
CA TRP A 56 -6.72 -17.00 14.51
C TRP A 56 -7.86 -16.33 13.73
N ARG A 57 -8.62 -17.15 13.00
CA ARG A 57 -9.69 -16.69 12.09
C ARG A 57 -10.74 -15.77 12.75
N LYS A 58 -11.12 -16.05 14.00
CA LYS A 58 -12.09 -15.23 14.75
C LYS A 58 -11.56 -13.82 15.05
N VAL A 59 -10.27 -13.72 15.38
CA VAL A 59 -9.62 -12.42 15.61
C VAL A 59 -9.53 -11.66 14.29
N LEU A 60 -9.14 -12.34 13.20
CA LEU A 60 -9.08 -11.72 11.86
C LEU A 60 -10.42 -11.21 11.35
N SER A 61 -11.53 -11.91 11.63
CA SER A 61 -12.85 -11.44 11.21
C SER A 61 -13.28 -10.13 11.86
N VAL A 62 -12.67 -9.76 12.98
CA VAL A 62 -12.96 -8.51 13.69
C VAL A 62 -11.90 -7.45 13.39
N THR A 63 -10.63 -7.82 13.52
CA THR A 63 -9.51 -6.85 13.47
C THR A 63 -9.26 -6.30 12.07
N GLN A 64 -9.26 -7.16 11.05
CA GLN A 64 -8.94 -6.76 9.69
C GLN A 64 -9.91 -5.73 9.08
N PRO A 65 -11.26 -5.91 9.14
CA PRO A 65 -12.18 -4.91 8.58
C PRO A 65 -12.17 -3.58 9.34
N LEU A 66 -11.65 -3.55 10.57
CA LEU A 66 -11.58 -2.34 11.39
C LEU A 66 -10.27 -1.57 11.24
N THR A 67 -9.20 -2.21 10.75
CA THR A 67 -7.86 -1.61 10.75
C THR A 67 -7.79 -0.34 9.91
N LEU A 68 -8.11 -0.42 8.61
CA LEU A 68 -8.02 0.74 7.71
C LEU A 68 -9.04 1.84 7.98
N PRO A 69 -10.30 1.55 8.38
CA PRO A 69 -11.24 2.58 8.79
C PRO A 69 -10.74 3.49 9.92
N MET A 70 -9.84 3.03 10.80
CA MET A 70 -9.25 3.91 11.82
C MET A 70 -8.46 5.08 11.22
N LEU A 71 -7.89 4.93 10.02
CA LEU A 71 -7.20 6.01 9.32
C LEU A 71 -8.16 7.10 8.82
N LEU A 72 -9.48 6.84 8.75
CA LEU A 72 -10.47 7.86 8.42
C LEU A 72 -10.52 8.97 9.47
N GLY A 73 -10.13 8.71 10.73
CA GLY A 73 -10.01 9.76 11.74
C GLY A 73 -8.97 10.80 11.36
N THR A 74 -7.82 10.38 10.83
CA THR A 74 -6.81 11.31 10.28
C THR A 74 -7.36 12.09 9.07
N VAL A 75 -8.12 11.45 8.19
CA VAL A 75 -8.79 12.13 7.07
C VAL A 75 -9.86 13.12 7.55
N ALA A 76 -10.54 12.85 8.67
CA ALA A 76 -11.53 13.76 9.23
C ALA A 76 -10.87 15.01 9.81
N ARG A 77 -9.74 14.84 10.52
CA ARG A 77 -8.99 15.92 11.20
C ARG A 77 -8.24 16.86 10.27
N THR A 78 -7.93 16.44 9.06
CA THR A 78 -7.18 17.27 8.13
C THR A 78 -7.93 18.55 7.74
N THR A 79 -7.22 19.63 7.46
CA THR A 79 -7.79 20.90 6.95
C THR A 79 -7.93 20.92 5.43
N ARG A 80 -7.63 19.81 4.75
CA ARG A 80 -7.62 19.68 3.28
C ARG A 80 -9.00 19.93 2.65
N PRO A 81 -9.06 20.33 1.38
CA PRO A 81 -10.31 20.48 0.64
C PRO A 81 -11.16 19.19 0.64
N LEU A 82 -12.48 19.35 0.63
CA LEU A 82 -13.44 18.23 0.63
C LEU A 82 -13.18 17.18 -0.48
N PRO A 83 -12.80 17.55 -1.72
CA PRO A 83 -12.48 16.57 -2.76
C PRO A 83 -11.33 15.63 -2.38
N GLU A 84 -10.25 16.15 -1.80
CA GLU A 84 -9.10 15.33 -1.37
C GLU A 84 -9.47 14.41 -0.21
N LYS A 85 -10.27 14.90 0.75
CA LYS A 85 -10.81 14.06 1.83
C LYS A 85 -11.66 12.92 1.29
N ALA A 86 -12.54 13.21 0.33
CA ALA A 86 -13.41 12.21 -0.28
C ALA A 86 -12.59 11.15 -1.06
N LEU A 87 -11.54 11.56 -1.76
CA LEU A 87 -10.62 10.65 -2.44
C LEU A 87 -9.87 9.74 -1.45
N LEU A 88 -9.36 10.27 -0.34
CA LEU A 88 -8.72 9.45 0.70
C LEU A 88 -9.71 8.50 1.38
N ALA A 89 -10.92 8.98 1.69
CA ALA A 89 -11.94 8.16 2.34
C ALA A 89 -12.45 7.03 1.43
N SER A 90 -12.64 7.33 0.14
CA SER A 90 -13.00 6.32 -0.86
C SER A 90 -11.85 5.32 -1.08
N ALA A 91 -10.60 5.78 -1.09
CA ALA A 91 -9.44 4.90 -1.19
C ALA A 91 -9.35 3.92 -0.02
N LEU A 92 -9.56 4.40 1.22
CA LEU A 92 -9.56 3.57 2.44
C LEU A 92 -10.73 2.58 2.47
N THR A 93 -11.92 3.01 2.02
CA THR A 93 -13.09 2.12 1.90
C THR A 93 -12.83 1.02 0.86
N GLY A 94 -12.31 1.40 -0.31
CA GLY A 94 -11.91 0.46 -1.36
C GLY A 94 -10.86 -0.54 -0.88
N ALA A 95 -9.87 -0.06 -0.11
CA ALA A 95 -8.83 -0.88 0.47
C ALA A 95 -9.37 -1.89 1.50
N THR A 96 -10.32 -1.46 2.34
CA THR A 96 -10.99 -2.33 3.30
C THR A 96 -11.75 -3.45 2.60
N ALA A 97 -12.48 -3.12 1.54
CA ALA A 97 -13.20 -4.08 0.71
C ALA A 97 -12.23 -5.05 0.00
N ALA A 98 -11.14 -4.53 -0.56
CA ALA A 98 -10.10 -5.31 -1.22
C ALA A 98 -9.45 -6.32 -0.26
N GLN A 99 -8.99 -5.85 0.91
CA GLN A 99 -8.36 -6.70 1.93
C GLN A 99 -9.32 -7.76 2.45
N THR A 100 -10.57 -7.38 2.73
CA THR A 100 -11.59 -8.33 3.21
C THR A 100 -11.86 -9.42 2.18
N GLY A 101 -11.98 -9.05 0.89
CA GLY A 101 -12.18 -10.00 -0.19
C GLY A 101 -10.99 -10.92 -0.40
N LYS A 102 -9.76 -10.38 -0.41
CA LYS A 102 -8.51 -11.15 -0.50
C LYS A 102 -8.33 -12.16 0.64
N ARG A 103 -8.85 -11.85 1.83
CA ARG A 103 -8.85 -12.78 2.98
C ARG A 103 -9.85 -13.92 2.82
N ILE A 104 -11.06 -13.60 2.35
CA ILE A 104 -12.16 -14.57 2.23
C ILE A 104 -11.81 -15.62 1.18
N ASP A 105 -11.38 -15.20 0.00
CA ASP A 105 -10.90 -16.07 -1.05
C ASP A 105 -9.61 -15.49 -1.68
N PRO A 106 -8.43 -15.88 -1.17
CA PRO A 106 -7.14 -15.43 -1.68
C PRO A 106 -6.86 -15.93 -3.10
N ASP A 107 -7.48 -17.03 -3.50
CA ASP A 107 -7.17 -17.73 -4.74
C ASP A 107 -8.15 -17.33 -5.87
N ASN A 108 -9.34 -16.80 -5.52
CA ASN A 108 -10.31 -16.26 -6.46
C ASN A 108 -10.87 -14.91 -5.96
N PRO A 109 -10.30 -13.78 -6.41
CA PRO A 109 -10.74 -12.47 -5.96
C PRO A 109 -12.17 -12.21 -6.42
N THR A 110 -13.01 -11.76 -5.49
CA THR A 110 -14.38 -11.35 -5.81
C THR A 110 -14.37 -10.08 -6.67
N GLY A 111 -15.48 -9.82 -7.39
CA GLY A 111 -15.64 -8.56 -8.11
C GLY A 111 -15.50 -7.35 -7.20
N VAL A 112 -16.02 -7.44 -5.97
CA VAL A 112 -15.88 -6.40 -4.93
C VAL A 112 -14.41 -6.19 -4.54
N ALA A 113 -13.64 -7.27 -4.36
CA ALA A 113 -12.22 -7.15 -4.03
C ALA A 113 -11.42 -6.48 -5.15
N THR A 114 -11.76 -6.82 -6.40
CA THR A 114 -11.15 -6.27 -7.61
C THR A 114 -11.43 -4.78 -7.77
N VAL A 115 -12.71 -4.40 -7.70
CA VAL A 115 -13.14 -3.00 -7.78
C VAL A 115 -12.60 -2.21 -6.59
N GLY A 116 -12.61 -2.78 -5.40
CA GLY A 116 -12.04 -2.17 -4.20
C GLY A 116 -10.55 -1.86 -4.34
N ALA A 117 -9.76 -2.79 -4.89
CA ALA A 117 -8.32 -2.58 -5.11
C ALA A 117 -8.05 -1.49 -6.16
N ALA A 118 -8.83 -1.50 -7.26
CA ALA A 118 -8.73 -0.46 -8.27
C ALA A 118 -9.11 0.92 -7.70
N ALA A 119 -10.22 1.00 -6.97
CA ALA A 119 -10.69 2.22 -6.31
C ALA A 119 -9.70 2.73 -5.26
N GLN A 120 -9.08 1.83 -4.48
CA GLN A 120 -8.02 2.15 -3.54
C GLN A 120 -6.88 2.89 -4.23
N HIS A 121 -6.24 2.25 -5.22
CA HIS A 121 -5.05 2.82 -5.84
C HIS A 121 -5.39 4.06 -6.67
N ALA A 122 -6.50 4.05 -7.42
CA ALA A 122 -6.94 5.23 -8.18
C ALA A 122 -7.26 6.41 -7.25
N GLY A 123 -7.96 6.16 -6.13
CA GLY A 123 -8.29 7.18 -5.14
C GLY A 123 -7.02 7.80 -4.53
N TYR A 124 -6.04 6.98 -4.14
CA TYR A 124 -4.75 7.50 -3.66
C TYR A 124 -3.99 8.28 -4.74
N GLY A 125 -3.92 7.78 -5.97
CA GLY A 125 -3.26 8.49 -7.07
C GLY A 125 -3.91 9.85 -7.35
N LEU A 126 -5.25 9.91 -7.38
CA LEU A 126 -5.98 11.17 -7.56
C LEU A 126 -5.80 12.12 -6.38
N ALA A 127 -5.79 11.62 -5.14
CA ALA A 127 -5.54 12.44 -3.96
C ALA A 127 -4.12 13.03 -3.97
N VAL A 128 -3.11 12.24 -4.32
CA VAL A 128 -1.72 12.72 -4.45
C VAL A 128 -1.60 13.75 -5.58
N ARG A 129 -2.21 13.48 -6.73
CA ARG A 129 -2.24 14.44 -7.85
C ARG A 129 -2.88 15.75 -7.47
N GLY A 130 -4.05 15.72 -6.83
CA GLY A 130 -4.76 16.91 -6.39
C GLY A 130 -3.96 17.72 -5.38
N ALA A 131 -3.36 17.03 -4.40
CA ALA A 131 -2.55 17.69 -3.40
C ALA A 131 -1.29 18.32 -4.02
N TYR A 132 -0.52 17.60 -4.84
CA TYR A 132 0.84 17.97 -5.25
C TYR A 132 1.01 18.50 -6.68
N ASP A 133 -0.05 18.52 -7.49
CA ASP A 133 -0.01 18.91 -8.91
C ASP A 133 1.10 18.18 -9.70
N VAL A 134 1.12 16.86 -9.51
CA VAL A 134 2.10 15.94 -10.11
C VAL A 134 1.47 15.12 -11.23
N ALA A 135 2.31 14.68 -12.17
CA ALA A 135 1.89 13.90 -13.33
C ALA A 135 2.80 12.67 -13.48
N PRO A 136 2.28 11.55 -14.01
CA PRO A 136 3.07 10.33 -14.09
C PRO A 136 4.19 10.48 -15.13
N SER A 137 5.43 10.08 -14.78
CA SER A 137 6.55 10.05 -15.73
C SER A 137 6.50 8.80 -16.60
N GLY A 138 6.73 8.95 -17.90
CA GLY A 138 6.76 7.82 -18.84
C GLY A 138 7.80 6.74 -18.48
N VAL A 139 8.97 7.15 -17.99
CA VAL A 139 10.03 6.22 -17.57
C VAL A 139 9.63 5.43 -16.32
N GLY A 140 9.06 6.13 -15.33
CA GLY A 140 8.63 5.51 -14.08
C GLY A 140 7.43 4.58 -14.25
N VAL A 141 6.50 4.94 -15.16
CA VAL A 141 5.41 4.07 -15.62
C VAL A 141 5.96 2.83 -16.34
N ALA A 142 6.96 2.97 -17.21
CA ALA A 142 7.53 1.83 -17.94
C ALA A 142 8.16 0.80 -16.99
N LEU A 143 8.98 1.25 -16.03
CA LEU A 143 9.62 0.36 -15.05
C LEU A 143 8.60 -0.42 -14.21
N ARG A 144 7.59 0.27 -13.67
CA ARG A 144 6.56 -0.36 -12.83
C ARG A 144 5.55 -1.15 -13.65
N GLY A 145 5.29 -0.72 -14.88
CA GLY A 145 4.55 -1.47 -15.88
C GLY A 145 5.20 -2.82 -16.17
N GLY A 146 6.54 -2.88 -16.22
CA GLY A 146 7.29 -4.13 -16.31
C GLY A 146 7.01 -5.11 -15.16
N LEU A 147 6.95 -4.61 -13.92
CA LEU A 147 6.59 -5.42 -12.75
C LEU A 147 5.14 -5.94 -12.83
N VAL A 148 4.19 -5.09 -13.24
CA VAL A 148 2.80 -5.52 -13.43
C VAL A 148 2.69 -6.52 -14.58
N ALA A 149 3.41 -6.33 -15.68
CA ALA A 149 3.44 -7.27 -16.79
C ALA A 149 3.99 -8.64 -16.37
N ALA A 150 5.07 -8.67 -15.57
CA ALA A 150 5.58 -9.89 -14.97
C ALA A 150 4.53 -10.56 -14.07
N GLY A 151 3.81 -9.77 -13.27
CA GLY A 151 2.72 -10.25 -12.44
C GLY A 151 1.55 -10.84 -13.23
N LEU A 152 1.18 -10.21 -14.34
CA LEU A 152 0.17 -10.70 -15.27
C LEU A 152 0.59 -12.01 -15.94
N GLY A 153 1.86 -12.13 -16.34
CA GLY A 153 2.41 -13.38 -16.86
C GLY A 153 2.35 -14.50 -15.82
N LEU A 154 2.73 -14.21 -14.58
CA LEU A 154 2.64 -15.17 -13.47
C LEU A 154 1.19 -15.58 -13.18
N ALA A 155 0.25 -14.63 -13.16
CA ALA A 155 -1.18 -14.90 -13.02
C ALA A 155 -1.69 -15.78 -14.17
N ALA A 156 -1.40 -15.45 -15.42
CA ALA A 156 -1.82 -16.22 -16.58
C ALA A 156 -1.30 -17.67 -16.57
N TRP A 157 -0.08 -17.87 -16.04
CA TRP A 157 0.55 -19.17 -15.92
C TRP A 157 0.02 -20.01 -14.74
N ARG A 158 -0.11 -19.41 -13.56
CA ARG A 158 -0.38 -20.15 -12.32
C ARG A 158 -1.81 -20.05 -11.81
N ASN A 159 -2.51 -18.95 -12.08
CA ASN A 159 -3.88 -18.74 -11.62
C ASN A 159 -4.63 -17.72 -12.48
N ARG A 160 -5.29 -18.17 -13.55
CA ARG A 160 -6.00 -17.26 -14.47
C ARG A 160 -7.18 -16.52 -13.81
N ALA A 161 -7.72 -17.04 -12.70
CA ALA A 161 -8.84 -16.43 -11.99
C ALA A 161 -8.52 -15.03 -11.43
N ILE A 162 -7.25 -14.75 -11.13
CA ILE A 162 -6.82 -13.46 -10.56
C ILE A 162 -6.42 -12.44 -11.64
N LEU A 163 -6.46 -12.81 -12.93
CA LEU A 163 -6.06 -11.90 -14.02
C LEU A 163 -6.86 -10.59 -14.04
N PRO A 164 -8.20 -10.59 -13.96
CA PRO A 164 -8.96 -9.34 -13.98
C PRO A 164 -8.57 -8.40 -12.83
N ALA A 165 -8.36 -8.97 -11.63
CA ALA A 165 -7.92 -8.22 -10.46
C ALA A 165 -6.51 -7.64 -10.65
N THR A 166 -5.60 -8.42 -11.24
CA THR A 166 -4.21 -8.01 -11.49
C THR A 166 -4.14 -6.91 -12.55
N VAL A 167 -4.98 -6.96 -13.59
CA VAL A 167 -5.06 -5.90 -14.61
C VAL A 167 -5.59 -4.61 -14.01
N ALA A 168 -6.78 -4.67 -13.38
CA ALA A 168 -7.46 -3.49 -12.85
C ALA A 168 -6.67 -2.86 -11.70
N GLY A 169 -6.25 -3.67 -10.72
CA GLY A 169 -5.46 -3.21 -9.58
C GLY A 169 -4.04 -2.79 -9.99
N GLY A 170 -3.37 -3.54 -10.87
CA GLY A 170 -2.00 -3.27 -11.30
C GLY A 170 -1.85 -1.96 -12.05
N ALA A 171 -2.76 -1.64 -12.99
CA ALA A 171 -2.72 -0.37 -13.70
C ALA A 171 -2.91 0.84 -12.75
N ALA A 172 -3.91 0.75 -11.86
CA ALA A 172 -4.16 1.78 -10.86
C ALA A 172 -3.00 1.92 -9.86
N LEU A 173 -2.37 0.81 -9.49
CA LEU A 173 -1.19 0.78 -8.61
C LEU A 173 0.03 1.45 -9.26
N VAL A 174 0.30 1.20 -10.54
CA VAL A 174 1.37 1.88 -11.28
C VAL A 174 1.15 3.39 -11.29
N TYR A 175 -0.09 3.81 -11.57
CA TYR A 175 -0.46 5.22 -11.55
C TYR A 175 -0.24 5.86 -10.17
N ALA A 176 -0.78 5.24 -9.12
CA ALA A 176 -0.63 5.75 -7.75
C ALA A 176 0.82 5.78 -7.29
N ASN A 177 1.56 4.71 -7.57
CA ASN A 177 2.95 4.58 -7.14
C ASN A 177 3.87 5.55 -7.89
N GLU A 178 3.63 5.80 -9.17
CA GLU A 178 4.41 6.79 -9.91
C GLU A 178 4.20 8.20 -9.38
N LEU A 179 2.95 8.60 -9.16
CA LEU A 179 2.64 9.93 -8.60
C LEU A 179 3.25 10.12 -7.22
N ALA A 180 3.16 9.10 -6.36
CA ALA A 180 3.73 9.16 -5.01
C ALA A 180 5.27 9.24 -5.00
N ASN A 181 5.94 8.79 -6.07
CA ASN A 181 7.39 8.83 -6.19
C ASN A 181 7.90 10.06 -6.97
N ASP A 182 7.04 11.01 -7.32
CA ASP A 182 7.43 12.21 -8.07
C ASP A 182 8.50 13.03 -7.30
N PRO A 183 9.62 13.40 -7.93
CA PRO A 183 10.67 14.21 -7.30
C PRO A 183 10.20 15.53 -6.67
N LYS A 184 9.12 16.13 -7.17
CA LYS A 184 8.55 17.38 -6.64
C LYS A 184 8.00 17.22 -5.23
N ILE A 185 7.52 16.03 -4.86
CA ILE A 185 6.97 15.74 -3.53
C ILE A 185 8.10 15.73 -2.47
N ARG A 186 9.32 15.38 -2.88
CA ARG A 186 10.49 15.15 -2.01
C ARG A 186 11.09 16.41 -1.39
N ARG A 187 10.60 17.60 -1.73
CA ARG A 187 11.04 18.87 -1.12
C ARG A 187 10.09 19.33 0.00
N GLY A 188 9.16 18.48 0.40
CA GLY A 188 8.14 18.77 1.42
C GLY A 188 8.58 18.45 2.84
N ASN A 189 7.61 18.25 3.72
CA ASN A 189 7.83 17.81 5.11
C ASN A 189 8.06 16.29 5.19
N ALA A 190 8.46 15.79 6.37
CA ALA A 190 8.73 14.36 6.60
C ALA A 190 7.56 13.43 6.21
N HIS A 191 6.31 13.89 6.29
CA HIS A 191 5.14 13.13 5.87
C HIS A 191 5.00 13.06 4.34
N ALA A 192 5.32 14.15 3.63
CA ALA A 192 5.37 14.16 2.17
C ALA A 192 6.46 13.23 1.62
N GLU A 193 7.63 13.18 2.25
CA GLU A 193 8.68 12.20 1.90
C GLU A 193 8.23 10.75 2.11
N GLY A 194 7.36 10.51 3.10
CA GLY A 194 6.78 9.19 3.38
C GLY A 194 5.86 8.64 2.28
N LEU A 195 5.35 9.48 1.36
CA LEU A 195 4.46 9.04 0.27
C LEU A 195 5.11 7.99 -0.64
N GLY A 196 6.33 8.26 -1.10
CA GLY A 196 7.05 7.36 -1.99
C GLY A 196 7.36 6.03 -1.30
N HIS A 197 7.79 6.09 -0.03
CA HIS A 197 8.03 4.90 0.78
C HIS A 197 6.74 4.08 0.96
N GLY A 198 5.65 4.73 1.37
CA GLY A 198 4.36 4.08 1.55
C GLY A 198 3.82 3.43 0.29
N ALA A 199 3.93 4.11 -0.86
CA ALA A 199 3.55 3.54 -2.15
C ALA A 199 4.38 2.31 -2.51
N ASN A 200 5.67 2.30 -2.19
CA ASN A 200 6.54 1.15 -2.43
C ASN A 200 6.21 -0.03 -1.49
N LEU A 201 5.82 0.23 -0.24
CA LEU A 201 5.32 -0.82 0.66
C LEU A 201 4.01 -1.43 0.13
N VAL A 202 3.09 -0.60 -0.38
CA VAL A 202 1.85 -1.09 -1.01
C VAL A 202 2.17 -1.92 -2.26
N LEU A 203 3.11 -1.49 -3.11
CA LEU A 203 3.54 -2.25 -4.28
C LEU A 203 4.10 -3.63 -3.87
N ALA A 204 4.96 -3.66 -2.85
CA ALA A 204 5.50 -4.91 -2.32
C ALA A 204 4.40 -5.82 -1.73
N ALA A 205 3.42 -5.24 -1.04
CA ALA A 205 2.26 -5.96 -0.50
C ALA A 205 1.41 -6.62 -1.60
N GLU A 206 1.16 -5.91 -2.70
CA GLU A 206 0.43 -6.47 -3.85
C GLU A 206 1.23 -7.58 -4.55
N ALA A 207 2.55 -7.43 -4.65
CA ALA A 207 3.41 -8.50 -5.17
C ALA A 207 3.36 -9.77 -4.28
N LEU A 208 3.39 -9.62 -2.95
CA LEU A 208 3.25 -10.74 -2.02
C LEU A 208 1.84 -11.36 -2.06
N THR A 209 0.80 -10.54 -2.21
CA THR A 209 -0.58 -11.00 -2.42
C THR A 209 -0.69 -11.83 -3.70
N LEU A 210 -0.05 -11.39 -4.78
CA LEU A 210 0.03 -12.13 -6.03
C LEU A 210 0.76 -13.46 -5.85
N VAL A 211 1.91 -13.47 -5.15
CA VAL A 211 2.64 -14.71 -4.82
C VAL A 211 1.76 -15.66 -4.00
N ARG A 212 0.99 -15.13 -3.03
CA ARG A 212 0.06 -15.91 -2.22
C ARG A 212 -1.03 -16.57 -3.07
N ALA A 213 -1.58 -15.84 -4.04
CA ALA A 213 -2.66 -16.29 -4.91
C ALA A 213 -2.20 -17.19 -6.08
N THR A 214 -0.89 -17.27 -6.34
CA THR A 214 -0.31 -18.03 -7.47
C THR A 214 0.57 -19.17 -7.00
N LEU A 215 1.75 -18.88 -6.47
CA LEU A 215 2.76 -19.86 -6.09
C LEU A 215 2.37 -20.62 -4.82
N LEU A 216 1.59 -20.00 -3.94
CA LEU A 216 1.10 -20.59 -2.71
C LEU A 216 -0.40 -20.93 -2.74
N LYS A 217 -0.99 -20.96 -3.95
CA LYS A 217 -2.40 -21.32 -4.16
C LYS A 217 -2.75 -22.63 -3.45
N GLY A 218 -3.86 -22.65 -2.71
CA GLY A 218 -4.30 -23.81 -1.91
C GLY A 218 -3.47 -24.12 -0.67
N ARG A 219 -2.33 -23.46 -0.43
CA ARG A 219 -1.50 -23.71 0.77
C ARG A 219 -2.03 -22.93 1.97
N ARG A 220 -2.14 -23.61 3.11
CA ARG A 220 -2.59 -23.04 4.41
C ARG A 220 -1.56 -23.14 5.53
N GLY A 221 -0.34 -23.60 5.20
CA GLY A 221 0.75 -23.77 6.16
C GLY A 221 1.32 -22.44 6.68
N ILE A 222 2.29 -22.53 7.59
CA ILE A 222 2.92 -21.35 8.21
C ILE A 222 3.57 -20.42 7.17
N GLY A 223 4.18 -20.95 6.12
CA GLY A 223 4.79 -20.13 5.05
C GLY A 223 3.76 -19.27 4.29
N ALA A 224 2.58 -19.82 3.98
CA ALA A 224 1.52 -19.04 3.34
C ALA A 224 0.97 -17.95 4.27
N ARG A 225 0.85 -18.26 5.57
CA ARG A 225 0.44 -17.31 6.60
C ARG A 225 1.46 -16.19 6.82
N LEU A 226 2.75 -16.49 6.80
CA LEU A 226 3.81 -15.49 6.92
C LEU A 226 3.80 -14.53 5.73
N VAL A 227 3.64 -15.03 4.51
CA VAL A 227 3.52 -14.18 3.31
C VAL A 227 2.28 -13.29 3.39
N GLU A 228 1.14 -13.85 3.80
CA GLU A 228 -0.12 -13.11 3.97
C GLU A 228 -0.02 -12.03 5.07
N ALA A 229 0.59 -12.37 6.21
CA ALA A 229 0.81 -11.43 7.32
C ALA A 229 1.75 -10.29 6.90
N THR A 230 2.83 -10.62 6.18
CA THR A 230 3.78 -9.63 5.65
C THR A 230 3.09 -8.71 4.64
N ALA A 231 2.34 -9.28 3.69
CA ALA A 231 1.58 -8.50 2.72
C ALA A 231 0.60 -7.54 3.41
N THR A 232 -0.11 -8.02 4.43
CA THR A 232 -1.10 -7.22 5.17
C THR A 232 -0.43 -6.09 5.93
N SER A 233 0.65 -6.36 6.67
CA SER A 233 1.38 -5.35 7.43
C SER A 233 1.99 -4.28 6.52
N LEU A 234 2.65 -4.67 5.43
CA LEU A 234 3.19 -3.74 4.43
C LEU A 234 2.08 -2.89 3.79
N SER A 235 0.93 -3.51 3.46
CA SER A 235 -0.22 -2.79 2.91
C SER A 235 -0.75 -1.74 3.89
N ASN A 236 -0.91 -2.10 5.17
CA ASN A 236 -1.46 -1.21 6.19
C ASN A 236 -0.51 -0.04 6.48
N LEU A 237 0.79 -0.32 6.70
CA LEU A 237 1.79 0.72 6.92
C LEU A 237 1.93 1.64 5.71
N GLY A 238 1.95 1.07 4.50
CA GLY A 238 2.01 1.85 3.27
C GLY A 238 0.81 2.77 3.09
N GLN A 239 -0.40 2.30 3.40
CA GLN A 239 -1.61 3.12 3.38
C GLN A 239 -1.60 4.23 4.44
N MET A 240 -1.11 3.94 5.65
CA MET A 240 -0.92 4.96 6.68
C MET A 240 -0.01 6.09 6.18
N LEU A 241 1.14 5.74 5.60
CA LEU A 241 2.10 6.72 5.10
C LEU A 241 1.52 7.56 3.95
N ILE A 242 0.75 6.93 3.05
CA ILE A 242 0.08 7.66 1.98
C ILE A 242 -0.97 8.63 2.54
N VAL A 243 -1.80 8.17 3.47
CA VAL A 243 -2.82 9.02 4.11
C VAL A 243 -2.15 10.19 4.82
N ASP A 244 -1.11 9.94 5.61
CA ASP A 244 -0.40 11.01 6.35
C ASP A 244 0.28 11.99 5.40
N GLY A 245 0.94 11.51 4.35
CA GLY A 245 1.60 12.37 3.39
C GLY A 245 0.66 13.25 2.56
N VAL A 246 -0.61 12.86 2.38
CA VAL A 246 -1.63 13.75 1.78
C VAL A 246 -2.29 14.62 2.85
N ALA A 247 -2.68 14.04 3.98
CA ALA A 247 -3.49 14.70 5.01
C ALA A 247 -2.71 15.70 5.89
N ARG A 248 -1.39 15.52 6.04
CA ARG A 248 -0.52 16.31 6.94
C ARG A 248 0.55 17.12 6.19
N ARG A 249 0.39 17.29 4.88
CA ARG A 249 1.25 18.19 4.11
C ARG A 249 1.06 19.64 4.55
#